data_AF-A0A239XK87-F1
#
_entry.id   AF-A0A239XK87-F1
#
_cell.length_a   1.000
_cell.length_b   1.000
_cell.length_c   1.000
_cell.angle_alpha   90.00
_cell.angle_beta   90.00
_cell.angle_gamma   90.00
#
_symmetry.space_group_name_H-M   'P 1'
#
loop_
_entity.id
_entity.type
_entity.pdbx_description
1 polymer ?
#
loop_
_entity_poly.entity_id
_entity_poly.type
_entity_poly.pdbx_seq_one_letter_code
_entity_poly.pdbx_strand_id
1 'polypeptide(L)'
;MFHKENPNYNRNQVGFYSLDELVPKDHLLRQIDEAIDFSFIYDLVKDSYCADNGRPSLDPVMLVKIPMIQCLFGIHSMRQTIKDIEVNVAYRWFLVLTLEDKVPHFTTYGKNYNRRFQDKQVIEAIFSHILGLCLNAGLIDPTDIFVDGTHIKAAANNHKYINQEVDAQAKFMSAQLEREIAKDRGKHGKKSLGIAKEKEPISKKISTTDPDSGWFHKGEHKQVFAYNA
;
A
#
# COMPACT_ATOMS: atom_id res chain seq x y z
N MET A 1 -2.65 -34.60 35.05
CA MET A 1 -1.27 -34.86 35.54
C MET A 1 -0.44 -33.66 35.13
N PHE A 2 0.14 -32.90 36.07
CA PHE A 2 0.95 -31.72 35.74
C PHE A 2 2.36 -32.18 35.32
N HIS A 3 2.67 -32.11 34.04
CA HIS A 3 4.03 -32.32 33.54
C HIS A 3 4.82 -31.02 33.71
N LYS A 4 5.83 -31.03 34.58
CA LYS A 4 6.78 -29.93 34.73
C LYS A 4 8.09 -30.34 34.07
N GLU A 5 8.24 -30.01 32.80
CA GLU A 5 9.48 -30.23 32.08
C GLU A 5 10.56 -29.24 32.51
N ASN A 6 11.82 -29.68 32.51
CA ASN A 6 12.95 -28.80 32.77
C ASN A 6 13.16 -27.89 31.55
N PRO A 7 12.97 -26.55 31.67
CA PRO A 7 13.06 -25.65 30.53
C PRO A 7 14.43 -25.64 29.85
N ASN A 8 15.51 -25.96 30.60
CA ASN A 8 16.86 -26.01 30.04
C ASN A 8 17.09 -27.24 29.15
N TYR A 9 16.32 -28.31 29.35
CA TYR A 9 16.41 -29.50 28.52
C TYR A 9 15.94 -29.18 27.08
N ASN A 10 14.76 -28.57 26.95
CA ASN A 10 14.20 -28.23 25.63
C ASN A 10 14.95 -27.07 24.94
N ARG A 11 15.38 -26.04 25.70
CA ARG A 11 16.07 -24.86 25.13
C ARG A 11 17.45 -25.15 24.56
N ASN A 12 18.14 -26.18 25.08
CA ASN A 12 19.49 -26.55 24.66
C ASN A 12 19.50 -27.79 23.75
N GLN A 13 18.33 -28.22 23.27
CA GLN A 13 18.22 -29.37 22.39
C GLN A 13 18.87 -29.05 21.04
N VAL A 14 19.70 -29.98 20.57
CA VAL A 14 20.27 -29.93 19.22
C VAL A 14 19.44 -30.87 18.34
N GLY A 15 19.04 -30.38 17.17
CA GLY A 15 18.30 -31.17 16.18
C GLY A 15 18.66 -30.76 14.76
N PHE A 16 18.46 -31.67 13.82
CA PHE A 16 18.64 -31.42 12.40
C PHE A 16 17.28 -31.09 11.80
N TYR A 17 17.08 -29.82 11.46
CA TYR A 17 15.85 -29.30 10.86
C TYR A 17 16.20 -28.49 9.62
N SER A 18 15.32 -28.51 8.62
CA SER A 18 15.42 -27.53 7.54
C SER A 18 14.71 -26.23 7.92
N LEU A 19 15.16 -25.11 7.37
CA LEU A 19 14.44 -23.83 7.51
C LEU A 19 13.00 -23.93 7.00
N ASP A 20 12.77 -24.77 5.99
CA ASP A 20 11.45 -25.00 5.43
C ASP A 20 10.51 -25.67 6.44
N GLU A 21 10.97 -26.69 7.17
CA GLU A 21 10.17 -27.37 8.20
C GLU A 21 9.80 -26.47 9.38
N LEU A 22 10.64 -25.48 9.69
CA LEU A 22 10.43 -24.57 10.82
C LEU A 22 9.37 -23.49 10.54
N VAL A 23 9.04 -23.23 9.27
CA VAL A 23 8.05 -22.22 8.88
C VAL A 23 6.74 -22.92 8.51
N PRO A 24 5.63 -22.65 9.24
CA PRO A 24 4.33 -23.26 8.97
C PRO A 24 3.92 -23.12 7.50
N LYS A 25 3.32 -24.17 6.93
CA LYS A 25 2.95 -24.23 5.50
C LYS A 25 1.90 -23.17 5.11
N ASP A 26 1.04 -22.80 6.05
CA ASP A 26 -0.02 -21.80 5.90
C ASP A 26 0.43 -20.37 6.24
N HIS A 27 1.71 -20.16 6.53
CA HIS A 27 2.24 -18.85 6.89
C HIS A 27 2.11 -17.85 5.72
N LEU A 28 1.67 -16.62 6.01
CA LEU A 28 1.43 -15.57 5.00
C LEU A 28 2.61 -15.35 4.04
N LEU A 29 3.84 -15.31 4.55
CA LEU A 29 5.02 -15.13 3.70
C LEU A 29 5.25 -16.27 2.70
N ARG A 30 4.76 -17.49 2.98
CA ARG A 30 4.79 -18.59 1.99
C ARG A 30 3.79 -18.35 0.89
N GLN A 31 2.58 -17.94 1.24
CA GLN A 31 1.53 -17.63 0.28
C GLN A 31 1.96 -16.50 -0.67
N ILE A 32 2.67 -15.49 -0.14
CA ILE A 32 3.21 -14.39 -0.94
C ILE A 32 4.35 -14.87 -1.84
N ASP A 33 5.28 -15.67 -1.33
CA ASP A 33 6.41 -16.21 -2.11
C ASP A 33 5.93 -17.16 -3.23
N GLU A 34 4.84 -17.88 -3.01
CA GLU A 34 4.19 -18.73 -4.01
C GLU A 34 3.42 -17.91 -5.06
N ALA A 35 2.75 -16.83 -4.63
CA ALA A 35 1.94 -16.00 -5.52
C ALA A 35 2.76 -15.04 -6.40
N ILE A 36 3.97 -14.68 -5.98
CA ILE A 36 4.80 -13.67 -6.65
C ILE A 36 6.18 -14.26 -6.91
N ASP A 37 6.50 -14.49 -8.18
CA ASP A 37 7.89 -14.69 -8.59
C ASP A 37 8.60 -13.33 -8.56
N PHE A 38 9.61 -13.18 -7.70
CA PHE A 38 10.37 -11.93 -7.56
C PHE A 38 11.54 -11.81 -8.55
N SER A 39 11.78 -12.82 -9.38
CA SER A 39 12.91 -12.86 -10.33
C SER A 39 12.92 -11.68 -11.32
N PHE A 40 11.73 -11.16 -11.68
CA PHE A 40 11.60 -10.01 -12.60
C PHE A 40 12.33 -8.75 -12.09
N ILE A 41 12.56 -8.64 -10.77
CA ILE A 41 13.28 -7.50 -10.18
C ILE A 41 14.71 -7.44 -10.70
N TYR A 42 15.36 -8.59 -10.93
CA TYR A 42 16.74 -8.64 -11.43
C TYR A 42 16.87 -7.95 -12.79
N ASP A 43 15.93 -8.22 -13.70
CA ASP A 43 15.92 -7.60 -15.02
C ASP A 43 15.61 -6.10 -14.94
N LEU A 44 14.68 -5.69 -14.07
CA LEU A 44 14.32 -4.28 -13.88
C LEU A 44 15.49 -3.43 -13.39
N VAL A 45 16.34 -3.96 -12.53
CA VAL A 45 17.42 -3.19 -11.92
C VAL A 45 18.78 -3.46 -12.53
N LYS A 46 18.89 -4.36 -13.51
CA LYS A 46 20.15 -4.85 -14.08
C LYS A 46 21.14 -3.73 -14.41
N ASP A 47 20.67 -2.68 -15.09
CA ASP A 47 21.50 -1.56 -15.53
C ASP A 47 22.01 -0.68 -14.36
N SER A 48 21.41 -0.82 -13.17
CA SER A 48 21.85 -0.15 -11.93
C SER A 48 22.96 -0.91 -11.18
N TYR A 49 23.41 -2.05 -11.71
CA TYR A 49 24.45 -2.88 -11.12
C TYR A 49 25.60 -3.11 -12.09
N CYS A 50 26.82 -3.06 -11.57
CA CYS A 50 28.01 -3.44 -12.32
C CYS A 50 28.30 -4.91 -12.06
N ALA A 51 28.58 -5.68 -13.12
CA ALA A 51 28.79 -7.12 -13.02
C ALA A 51 30.15 -7.49 -12.41
N ASP A 52 31.18 -6.67 -12.62
CA ASP A 52 32.58 -7.03 -12.41
C ASP A 52 33.34 -6.07 -11.49
N ASN A 53 32.76 -4.94 -11.10
CA ASN A 53 33.45 -3.91 -10.31
C ASN A 53 32.70 -3.50 -9.04
N GLY A 54 33.50 -3.20 -8.01
CA GLY A 54 33.04 -2.65 -6.75
C GLY A 54 32.71 -3.69 -5.69
N ARG A 55 32.20 -3.22 -4.54
CA ARG A 55 31.75 -4.08 -3.45
C ARG A 55 30.40 -4.70 -3.81
N PRO A 56 30.23 -6.03 -3.67
CA PRO A 56 28.92 -6.66 -3.84
C PRO A 56 27.86 -5.97 -2.98
N SER A 57 26.78 -5.57 -3.65
CA SER A 57 25.63 -4.97 -2.99
C SER A 57 24.76 -6.05 -2.35
N LEU A 58 23.80 -5.64 -1.54
CA LEU A 58 22.70 -6.53 -1.14
C LEU A 58 21.92 -6.95 -2.38
N ASP A 59 21.40 -8.17 -2.31
CA ASP A 59 20.52 -8.73 -3.32
C ASP A 59 19.30 -7.80 -3.54
N PRO A 60 18.98 -7.42 -4.79
CA PRO A 60 17.88 -6.51 -5.07
C PRO A 60 16.50 -7.07 -4.71
N VAL A 61 16.28 -8.39 -4.80
CA VAL A 61 15.02 -9.01 -4.35
C VAL A 61 14.88 -8.87 -2.84
N MET A 62 15.95 -9.16 -2.08
CA MET A 62 15.98 -8.93 -0.63
C MET A 62 15.69 -7.47 -0.26
N LEU A 63 16.22 -6.51 -1.03
CA LEU A 63 15.97 -5.08 -0.81
C LEU A 63 14.49 -4.68 -0.98
N VAL A 64 13.72 -5.41 -1.79
CA VAL A 64 12.27 -5.22 -1.95
C VAL A 64 11.49 -5.98 -0.87
N LYS A 65 11.90 -7.22 -0.56
CA LYS A 65 11.23 -8.07 0.42
C LYS A 65 11.34 -7.54 1.86
N ILE A 66 12.43 -6.86 2.24
CA ILE A 66 12.57 -6.26 3.59
C ILE A 66 11.47 -5.21 3.88
N PRO A 67 11.26 -4.18 3.02
CA PRO A 67 10.12 -3.28 3.15
C PRO A 67 8.76 -3.99 3.13
N MET A 68 8.61 -5.08 2.38
CA MET A 68 7.36 -5.85 2.39
C MET A 68 7.10 -6.46 3.76
N ILE A 69 8.08 -7.11 4.40
CA ILE A 69 7.97 -7.58 5.79
C ILE A 69 7.59 -6.40 6.70
N GLN A 70 8.25 -5.26 6.50
CA GLN A 70 8.01 -4.05 7.28
C GLN A 70 6.54 -3.60 7.21
N CYS A 71 5.96 -3.54 6.01
CA CYS A 71 4.57 -3.15 5.78
C CYS A 71 3.57 -4.21 6.25
N LEU A 72 3.78 -5.48 5.90
CA LEU A 72 2.86 -6.59 6.19
C LEU A 72 2.67 -6.81 7.68
N PHE A 73 3.74 -6.65 8.47
CA PHE A 73 3.73 -6.86 9.92
C PHE A 73 3.72 -5.54 10.72
N GLY A 74 3.56 -4.39 10.06
CA GLY A 74 3.40 -3.09 10.74
C GLY A 74 4.64 -2.66 11.55
N ILE A 75 5.85 -2.95 11.07
CA ILE A 75 7.10 -2.60 11.76
C ILE A 75 7.52 -1.18 11.36
N HIS A 76 7.46 -0.22 12.28
CA HIS A 76 7.67 1.19 11.93
C HIS A 76 9.15 1.61 11.88
N SER A 77 10.09 0.72 12.20
CA SER A 77 11.51 1.03 12.36
C SER A 77 12.38 0.06 11.58
N MET A 78 13.21 0.60 10.67
CA MET A 78 14.19 -0.21 9.93
C MET A 78 15.14 -0.99 10.85
N ARG A 79 15.53 -0.38 11.99
CA ARG A 79 16.38 -1.05 12.98
C ARG A 79 15.65 -2.23 13.63
N GLN A 80 14.36 -2.05 13.91
CA GLN A 80 13.54 -3.12 14.46
C GLN A 80 13.33 -4.22 13.43
N THR A 81 13.08 -3.87 12.16
CA THR A 81 12.94 -4.85 11.07
C THR A 81 14.17 -5.75 10.98
N ILE A 82 15.38 -5.18 11.01
CA ILE A 82 16.62 -5.96 10.99
C ILE A 82 16.74 -6.87 12.23
N LYS A 83 16.44 -6.37 13.44
CA LYS A 83 16.45 -7.18 14.66
C LYS A 83 15.44 -8.32 14.61
N ASP A 84 14.27 -8.08 14.04
CA ASP A 84 13.25 -9.11 13.91
C ASP A 84 13.68 -10.18 12.88
N ILE A 85 14.34 -9.79 11.79
CA ILE A 85 14.94 -10.74 10.83
C ILE A 85 16.04 -11.59 11.48
N GLU A 86 16.78 -11.05 12.45
CA GLU A 86 17.81 -11.81 13.18
C GLU A 86 17.23 -13.00 13.95
N VAL A 87 16.02 -12.86 14.51
CA VAL A 87 15.42 -13.87 15.41
C VAL A 87 14.25 -14.63 14.82
N ASN A 88 13.62 -14.12 13.75
CA ASN A 88 12.42 -14.71 13.16
C ASN A 88 12.78 -15.58 11.95
N VAL A 89 12.59 -16.90 12.12
CA VAL A 89 12.87 -17.91 11.09
C VAL A 89 12.04 -17.70 9.82
N ALA A 90 10.78 -17.28 9.93
CA ALA A 90 9.92 -17.04 8.77
C ALA A 90 10.42 -15.85 7.93
N TYR A 91 10.98 -14.83 8.57
CA TYR A 91 11.54 -13.67 7.86
C TYR A 91 12.83 -14.07 7.14
N ARG A 92 13.69 -14.86 7.79
CA ARG A 92 14.90 -15.40 7.16
C ARG A 92 14.56 -16.30 5.97
N TRP A 93 13.59 -17.20 6.13
CA TRP A 93 13.09 -18.07 5.07
C TRP A 93 12.61 -17.24 3.86
N PHE A 94 11.79 -16.21 4.08
CA PHE A 94 11.28 -15.36 3.00
C PHE A 94 12.38 -14.56 2.29
N LEU A 95 13.42 -14.16 3.01
CA LEU A 95 14.59 -13.47 2.49
C LEU A 95 15.67 -14.41 1.94
N VAL A 96 15.43 -15.73 1.95
CA VAL A 96 16.38 -16.75 1.50
C VAL A 96 17.72 -16.66 2.26
N LEU A 97 17.65 -16.40 3.57
CA LEU A 97 18.79 -16.37 4.48
C LEU A 97 18.88 -17.68 5.26
N THR A 98 20.06 -18.30 5.30
CA THR A 98 20.36 -19.40 6.21
C THR A 98 20.35 -18.93 7.66
N LEU A 99 20.40 -19.82 8.66
CA LEU A 99 20.51 -19.39 10.07
C LEU A 99 21.87 -18.77 10.40
N GLU A 100 22.91 -19.07 9.63
CA GLU A 100 24.28 -18.59 9.85
C GLU A 100 24.56 -17.25 9.15
N ASP A 101 23.78 -16.93 8.11
CA ASP A 101 23.98 -15.71 7.35
C ASP A 101 23.88 -14.45 8.23
N LYS A 102 24.73 -13.47 7.95
CA LYS A 102 24.63 -12.17 8.61
C LYS A 102 23.47 -11.39 8.00
N VAL A 103 22.56 -10.93 8.85
CA VAL A 103 21.49 -10.03 8.43
C VAL A 103 22.10 -8.69 8.01
N PRO A 104 21.60 -8.05 6.94
CA PRO A 104 22.08 -6.73 6.54
C PRO A 104 21.96 -5.70 7.66
N HIS A 105 22.99 -4.89 7.83
CA HIS A 105 22.92 -3.78 8.78
C HIS A 105 21.88 -2.74 8.34
N PHE A 106 21.12 -2.18 9.29
CA PHE A 106 20.02 -1.24 9.00
C PHE A 106 20.45 -0.02 8.18
N THR A 107 21.71 0.44 8.32
CA THR A 107 22.23 1.56 7.50
C THR A 107 22.42 1.16 6.04
N THR A 108 22.79 -0.09 5.77
CA THR A 108 22.95 -0.60 4.40
C THR A 108 21.58 -0.67 3.73
N TYR A 109 20.57 -1.18 4.44
CA TYR A 109 19.18 -1.15 3.98
C TYR A 109 18.73 0.29 3.68
N GLY A 110 18.81 1.19 4.66
CA GLY A 110 18.36 2.59 4.50
C GLY A 110 19.11 3.36 3.41
N LYS A 111 20.41 3.15 3.25
CA LYS A 111 21.20 3.78 2.17
C LYS A 111 20.84 3.24 0.79
N ASN A 112 20.59 1.94 0.65
CA ASN A 112 20.16 1.38 -0.63
C ASN A 112 18.74 1.84 -0.97
N TYR A 113 17.83 1.84 0.01
CA TYR A 113 16.49 2.39 -0.16
C TYR A 113 16.53 3.83 -0.69
N ASN A 114 17.26 4.72 -0.01
CA ASN A 114 17.36 6.12 -0.41
C ASN A 114 18.13 6.38 -1.72
N ARG A 115 18.99 5.48 -2.18
CA ARG A 115 19.82 5.73 -3.37
C ARG A 115 19.28 5.04 -4.61
N ARG A 116 18.77 3.81 -4.45
CA ARG A 116 18.35 2.94 -5.56
C ARG A 116 16.85 2.98 -5.81
N PHE A 117 16.06 3.23 -4.77
CA PHE A 117 14.60 3.31 -4.86
C PHE A 117 14.10 4.76 -4.78
N GLN A 118 14.99 5.74 -4.87
CA GLN A 118 14.59 7.14 -5.02
C GLN A 118 14.03 7.41 -6.43
N ASP A 119 14.50 6.64 -7.42
CA ASP A 119 13.90 6.65 -8.74
C ASP A 119 12.52 6.00 -8.67
N LYS A 120 11.49 6.83 -8.87
CA LYS A 120 10.09 6.42 -8.80
C LYS A 120 9.77 5.37 -9.87
N GLN A 121 10.51 5.35 -10.98
CA GLN A 121 10.25 4.44 -12.11
C GLN A 121 10.38 2.97 -11.70
N VAL A 122 11.39 2.62 -10.89
CA VAL A 122 11.59 1.23 -10.45
C VAL A 122 10.46 0.77 -9.53
N ILE A 123 10.07 1.62 -8.56
CA ILE A 123 8.96 1.31 -7.66
C ILE A 123 7.65 1.20 -8.45
N GLU A 124 7.41 2.13 -9.38
CA GLU A 124 6.23 2.14 -10.24
C GLU A 124 6.15 0.89 -11.12
N ALA A 125 7.28 0.44 -11.69
CA ALA A 125 7.34 -0.79 -12.47
C ALA A 125 7.04 -2.03 -11.62
N ILE A 126 7.60 -2.13 -10.41
CA ILE A 126 7.31 -3.22 -9.47
C ILE A 126 5.82 -3.21 -9.09
N PHE A 127 5.28 -2.04 -8.75
CA PHE A 127 3.87 -1.89 -8.39
C PHE A 127 2.96 -2.29 -9.55
N SER A 128 3.25 -1.81 -10.77
CA SER A 128 2.49 -2.14 -11.97
C SER A 128 2.51 -3.63 -12.29
N HIS A 129 3.67 -4.28 -12.08
CA HIS A 129 3.79 -5.73 -12.26
C HIS A 129 2.89 -6.49 -11.28
N ILE A 130 2.95 -6.15 -9.99
CA ILE A 130 2.11 -6.77 -8.96
C ILE A 130 0.62 -6.50 -9.22
N LEU A 131 0.26 -5.27 -9.62
CA LEU A 131 -1.10 -4.92 -9.99
C LEU A 131 -1.60 -5.75 -11.18
N GLY A 132 -0.73 -5.97 -12.17
CA GLY A 132 -0.99 -6.87 -13.30
C GLY A 132 -1.26 -8.31 -12.87
N LEU A 133 -0.49 -8.83 -11.90
CA LEU A 133 -0.76 -10.16 -11.32
C LEU A 133 -2.15 -10.21 -10.68
N CYS A 134 -2.52 -9.19 -9.91
CA CYS A 134 -3.85 -9.10 -9.29
C CYS A 134 -4.99 -9.04 -10.31
N LEU A 135 -4.82 -8.26 -11.39
CA LEU A 135 -5.78 -8.18 -12.49
C LEU A 135 -5.94 -9.55 -13.19
N ASN A 136 -4.82 -10.21 -13.51
CA ASN A 136 -4.83 -11.52 -14.16
C ASN A 136 -5.43 -12.62 -13.27
N ALA A 137 -5.29 -12.50 -11.96
CA ALA A 137 -5.92 -13.37 -10.97
C ALA A 137 -7.41 -13.06 -10.76
N GLY A 138 -7.97 -12.02 -11.39
CA GLY A 138 -9.36 -11.61 -11.22
C GLY A 138 -9.68 -11.00 -9.85
N LEU A 139 -8.66 -10.49 -9.15
CA LEU A 139 -8.83 -9.86 -7.83
C LEU A 139 -9.26 -8.39 -7.93
N ILE A 140 -9.14 -7.79 -9.12
CA ILE A 140 -9.45 -6.39 -9.38
C ILE A 140 -10.40 -6.31 -10.57
N ASP A 141 -11.54 -5.65 -10.38
CA ASP A 141 -12.47 -5.30 -11.45
C ASP A 141 -12.20 -3.84 -11.89
N PRO A 142 -11.73 -3.60 -13.12
CA PRO A 142 -11.43 -2.24 -13.60
C PRO A 142 -12.66 -1.46 -14.07
N THR A 143 -13.88 -2.01 -14.01
CA THR A 143 -15.09 -1.29 -14.49
C THR A 143 -15.38 -0.02 -13.71
N ASP A 144 -15.22 -0.07 -12.39
CA ASP A 144 -15.58 1.00 -11.47
C ASP A 144 -14.39 1.37 -10.59
N ILE A 145 -13.74 2.49 -10.92
CA ILE A 145 -12.59 3.00 -10.16
C ILE A 145 -13.08 4.02 -9.14
N PHE A 146 -12.92 3.68 -7.87
CA PHE A 146 -13.13 4.62 -6.77
C PHE A 146 -11.82 5.28 -6.39
N VAL A 147 -11.76 6.60 -6.51
CA VAL A 147 -10.62 7.41 -6.06
C VAL A 147 -11.06 8.16 -4.81
N ASP A 148 -10.52 7.79 -3.65
CA ASP A 148 -10.71 8.55 -2.42
C ASP A 148 -9.68 9.69 -2.39
N GLY A 149 -10.18 10.93 -2.44
CA GLY A 149 -9.36 12.13 -2.45
C GLY A 149 -9.14 12.66 -1.04
N THR A 150 -7.89 12.94 -0.69
CA THR A 150 -7.55 13.60 0.56
C THR A 150 -7.58 15.11 0.36
N HIS A 151 -8.34 15.79 1.20
CA HIS A 151 -8.43 17.25 1.14
C HIS A 151 -7.24 17.90 1.85
N ILE A 152 -6.36 18.54 1.09
CA ILE A 152 -5.21 19.30 1.62
C ILE A 152 -5.63 20.77 1.75
N LYS A 153 -5.52 21.33 2.95
CA LYS A 153 -5.86 22.75 3.18
C LYS A 153 -4.99 23.65 2.30
N ALA A 154 -5.62 24.51 1.52
CA ALA A 154 -4.94 25.50 0.70
C ALA A 154 -4.39 26.65 1.56
N ALA A 155 -3.33 27.29 1.10
CA ALA A 155 -2.76 28.49 1.73
C ALA A 155 -3.56 29.76 1.36
N ALA A 156 -4.89 29.67 1.36
CA ALA A 156 -5.79 30.73 0.93
C ALA A 156 -6.54 31.35 2.12
N ASN A 157 -6.85 32.64 2.04
CA ASN A 157 -7.62 33.31 3.09
C ASN A 157 -9.12 33.01 2.92
N ASN A 158 -9.71 32.37 3.93
CA ASN A 158 -11.11 31.99 3.97
C ASN A 158 -12.11 33.15 3.82
N HIS A 159 -11.69 34.39 4.07
CA HIS A 159 -12.55 35.58 3.99
C HIS A 159 -12.39 36.34 2.66
N LYS A 160 -11.46 35.91 1.78
CA LYS A 160 -11.21 36.53 0.48
C LYS A 160 -11.71 35.60 -0.62
N TYR A 161 -12.98 35.78 -1.00
CA TYR A 161 -13.62 34.98 -2.02
C TYR A 161 -14.65 35.78 -2.81
N ILE A 162 -14.94 35.30 -4.01
CA ILE A 162 -16.09 35.71 -4.81
C ILE A 162 -17.05 34.53 -4.95
N ASN A 163 -18.34 34.81 -5.05
CA ASN A 163 -19.34 33.81 -5.38
C ASN A 163 -19.48 33.78 -6.90
N GLN A 164 -19.27 32.61 -7.49
CA GLN A 164 -19.49 32.39 -8.91
C GLN A 164 -20.54 31.29 -9.07
N GLU A 165 -21.49 31.50 -9.96
CA GLU A 165 -22.41 30.44 -10.38
C GLU A 165 -21.64 29.49 -11.29
N VAL A 166 -21.60 28.23 -10.88
CA VAL A 166 -20.97 27.16 -11.63
C VAL A 166 -22.01 26.10 -11.89
N ASP A 167 -22.08 25.62 -13.12
CA ASP A 167 -22.94 24.50 -13.46
C ASP A 167 -22.63 23.32 -12.53
N ALA A 168 -23.69 22.73 -11.99
CA ALA A 168 -23.56 21.56 -11.16
C ALA A 168 -22.96 20.44 -12.01
N GLN A 169 -21.69 20.10 -11.80
CA GLN A 169 -21.06 18.97 -12.49
C GLN A 169 -21.96 17.73 -12.37
N ALA A 170 -22.34 17.19 -13.53
CA ALA A 170 -23.03 15.93 -13.61
C ALA A 170 -22.17 14.87 -12.92
N LYS A 171 -22.72 14.22 -11.90
CA LYS A 171 -22.06 13.06 -11.29
C LYS A 171 -22.00 12.00 -12.38
N PHE A 172 -20.79 11.64 -12.84
CA PHE A 172 -20.55 10.67 -13.91
C PHE A 172 -21.33 9.35 -13.70
N MET A 173 -21.62 8.99 -12.44
CA MET A 173 -22.32 7.75 -12.06
C MET A 173 -23.74 7.94 -11.50
N SER A 174 -24.38 9.11 -11.60
CA SER A 174 -25.71 9.31 -10.98
C SER A 174 -26.78 8.34 -11.51
N ALA A 175 -26.82 8.16 -12.83
CA ALA A 175 -27.81 7.30 -13.47
C ALA A 175 -27.62 5.81 -13.13
N GLN A 176 -26.37 5.34 -12.98
CA GLN A 176 -26.09 3.98 -12.55
C GLN A 176 -26.47 3.77 -11.08
N LEU A 177 -26.09 4.72 -10.20
CA LEU A 177 -26.44 4.67 -8.79
C LEU A 177 -27.97 4.63 -8.57
N GLU A 178 -28.73 5.42 -9.34
CA GLU A 178 -30.19 5.39 -9.28
C GLU A 178 -30.78 4.03 -9.67
N ARG A 179 -30.23 3.37 -10.71
CA ARG A 179 -30.65 2.01 -11.10
C ARG A 179 -30.34 0.98 -10.03
N GLU A 180 -29.16 1.06 -9.41
CA GLU A 180 -28.75 0.16 -8.33
C GLU A 180 -29.62 0.33 -7.09
N ILE A 181 -29.87 1.58 -6.67
CA ILE A 181 -30.78 1.89 -5.56
C ILE A 181 -32.20 1.39 -5.87
N ALA A 182 -32.70 1.55 -7.09
CA ALA A 182 -34.02 1.05 -7.47
C ALA A 182 -34.11 -0.48 -7.38
N LYS A 183 -33.07 -1.20 -7.86
CA LYS A 183 -32.99 -2.66 -7.75
C LYS A 183 -32.96 -3.11 -6.29
N ASP A 184 -32.14 -2.47 -5.45
CA ASP A 184 -32.02 -2.78 -4.03
C ASP A 184 -33.34 -2.55 -3.27
N ARG A 185 -33.99 -1.41 -3.53
CA ARG A 185 -35.30 -1.09 -2.96
C ARG A 185 -36.38 -2.09 -3.39
N GLY A 186 -36.34 -2.55 -4.64
CA GLY A 186 -37.22 -3.61 -5.12
C GLY A 186 -37.04 -4.93 -4.36
N LYS A 187 -35.79 -5.36 -4.13
CA LYS A 187 -35.48 -6.53 -3.30
C LYS A 187 -36.02 -6.38 -1.87
N HIS A 188 -35.99 -5.16 -1.34
CA HIS A 188 -36.50 -4.85 0.00
C HIS A 188 -37.99 -4.45 0.04
N GLY A 189 -38.75 -4.59 -1.06
CA GLY A 189 -40.18 -4.25 -1.12
C GLY A 189 -40.50 -2.76 -0.93
N LYS A 190 -39.51 -1.88 -1.09
CA LYS A 190 -39.65 -0.43 -0.94
C LYS A 190 -39.99 0.21 -2.28
N LYS A 191 -40.87 1.21 -2.28
CA LYS A 191 -41.21 2.02 -3.48
C LYS A 191 -39.97 2.71 -4.05
N SER A 192 -39.93 2.90 -5.37
CA SER A 192 -38.86 3.66 -6.04
C SER A 192 -38.76 5.09 -5.52
N LEU A 193 -37.55 5.65 -5.58
CA LEU A 193 -37.35 7.08 -5.35
C LEU A 193 -37.83 7.83 -6.60
N GLY A 194 -38.38 9.04 -6.43
CA GLY A 194 -38.77 9.89 -7.55
C GLY A 194 -37.57 10.33 -8.39
N ILE A 195 -37.82 10.77 -9.62
CA ILE A 195 -36.80 11.31 -10.53
C ILE A 195 -36.11 12.50 -9.85
N ALA A 196 -34.77 12.48 -9.79
CA ALA A 196 -34.00 13.61 -9.29
C ALA A 196 -34.24 14.83 -10.19
N LYS A 197 -34.63 15.96 -9.61
CA LYS A 197 -34.74 17.23 -10.34
C LYS A 197 -33.37 17.58 -10.95
N GLU A 198 -33.38 18.16 -12.15
CA GLU A 198 -32.18 18.77 -12.72
C GLU A 198 -31.58 19.75 -11.70
N LYS A 199 -30.28 19.64 -11.48
CA LYS A 199 -29.61 20.49 -10.50
C LYS A 199 -29.45 21.87 -11.10
N GLU A 200 -30.09 22.85 -10.47
CA GLU A 200 -29.85 24.26 -10.73
C GLU A 200 -28.36 24.61 -10.51
N PRO A 201 -27.84 25.63 -11.21
CA PRO A 201 -26.48 26.10 -11.01
C PRO A 201 -26.23 26.43 -9.54
N ILE A 202 -25.07 26.01 -9.03
CA ILE A 202 -24.74 26.15 -7.61
C ILE A 202 -23.77 27.32 -7.47
N SER A 203 -24.08 28.24 -6.56
CA SER A 203 -23.14 29.29 -6.18
C SER A 203 -21.98 28.69 -5.38
N LYS A 204 -20.76 28.72 -5.94
CA LYS A 204 -19.54 28.27 -5.29
C LYS A 204 -18.68 29.46 -4.88
N LYS A 205 -18.05 29.36 -3.70
CA LYS A 205 -17.02 30.30 -3.27
C LYS A 205 -15.70 29.96 -3.96
N ILE A 206 -15.13 30.92 -4.67
CA ILE A 206 -13.81 30.80 -5.31
C ILE A 206 -12.88 31.79 -4.61
N SER A 207 -11.71 31.33 -4.19
CA SER A 207 -10.75 32.21 -3.52
C SER A 207 -10.19 33.22 -4.51
N THR A 208 -10.06 34.48 -4.09
CA THR A 208 -9.35 35.50 -4.88
C THR A 208 -7.83 35.43 -4.72
N THR A 209 -7.35 34.73 -3.68
CA THR A 209 -5.92 34.50 -3.44
C THR A 209 -5.39 33.23 -4.11
N ASP A 210 -6.25 32.26 -4.37
CA ASP A 210 -5.89 30.95 -4.92
C ASP A 210 -7.08 30.31 -5.65
N PRO A 211 -7.28 30.64 -6.94
CA PRO A 211 -8.44 30.22 -7.71
C PRO A 211 -8.57 28.70 -7.89
N ASP A 212 -7.46 27.96 -7.79
CA ASP A 212 -7.43 26.50 -8.00
C ASP A 212 -7.91 25.73 -6.75
N SER A 213 -8.07 26.41 -5.63
CA SER A 213 -8.59 25.83 -4.39
C SER A 213 -10.12 25.81 -4.35
N GLY A 214 -10.69 24.70 -3.86
CA GLY A 214 -12.13 24.54 -3.67
C GLY A 214 -12.58 24.86 -2.24
N TRP A 215 -13.78 25.42 -2.07
CA TRP A 215 -14.37 25.61 -0.74
C TRP A 215 -14.88 24.28 -0.16
N PHE A 216 -14.34 23.87 0.99
CA PHE A 216 -14.58 22.56 1.59
C PHE A 216 -15.06 22.64 3.05
N HIS A 217 -15.91 21.69 3.45
CA HIS A 217 -16.38 21.51 4.82
C HIS A 217 -15.71 20.31 5.48
N LYS A 218 -14.79 20.56 6.41
CA LYS A 218 -14.13 19.52 7.21
C LYS A 218 -14.92 19.30 8.51
N GLY A 219 -15.80 18.30 8.49
CA GLY A 219 -16.75 18.04 9.58
C GLY A 219 -17.82 19.14 9.67
N GLU A 220 -18.44 19.28 10.83
CA GLU A 220 -19.55 20.24 11.02
C GLU A 220 -19.09 21.69 11.18
N HIS A 221 -17.90 21.91 11.74
CA HIS A 221 -17.53 23.24 12.26
C HIS A 221 -16.47 23.98 11.44
N LYS A 222 -15.81 23.34 10.47
CA LYS A 222 -14.64 23.92 9.82
C LYS A 222 -14.81 24.02 8.32
N GLN A 223 -14.89 25.25 7.82
CA GLN A 223 -14.91 25.56 6.39
C GLN A 223 -13.57 26.15 5.98
N VAL A 224 -12.95 25.61 4.95
CA VAL A 224 -11.63 26.05 4.46
C VAL A 224 -11.55 25.89 2.94
N PHE A 225 -10.72 26.70 2.31
CA PHE A 225 -10.23 26.39 0.97
C PHE A 225 -9.26 25.20 1.03
N ALA A 226 -9.42 24.24 0.14
CA ALA A 226 -8.63 23.02 0.06
C ALA A 226 -8.48 22.51 -1.38
N TYR A 227 -7.40 21.80 -1.64
CA TYR A 227 -7.22 21.01 -2.86
C TYR A 227 -7.71 19.60 -2.63
N ASN A 228 -8.18 18.97 -3.71
CA ASN A 228 -8.42 17.54 -3.74
C ASN A 228 -7.14 16.86 -4.27
N ALA A 229 -6.52 16.01 -3.45
CA ALA A 229 -5.26 15.33 -3.75
C ALA A 229 -5.45 13.82 -3.72
#